data_AF-A0A9P0L088-F1
#
_entry.id   AF-A0A9P0L088-F1
#
_cell.length_a   1.000
_cell.length_b   1.000
_cell.length_c   1.000
_cell.angle_alpha   90.00
_cell.angle_beta   90.00
_cell.angle_gamma   90.00
#
_symmetry.space_group_name_H-M   'P 1'
#
loop_
_entity.id
_entity.type
_entity.pdbx_description
1 polymer ?
#
loop_
_entity_poly.entity_id
_entity_poly.type
_entity_poly.pdbx_seq_one_letter_code
_entity_poly.pdbx_strand_id
1 'polypeptide(L)'
;MCLLCNKVLGNDDMKPSKLQDHLRRYHPDKTEKDLKYFQTLKDKFQKRPTLDRMFASTSQRNDDGLRASYNISLLIAKTAYYRREVNFASR
;
A
#
# COMPACT_ATOMS: atom_id res chain seq x y z
N MET A 1 -11.82 8.93 13.64
CA MET A 1 -11.92 7.48 13.93
C MET A 1 -11.29 7.21 15.28
N CYS A 2 -11.95 6.46 16.15
CA CYS A 2 -11.36 6.00 17.41
C CYS A 2 -10.49 4.76 17.16
N LEU A 3 -9.24 4.76 17.63
CA LEU A 3 -8.30 3.66 17.43
C LEU A 3 -8.55 2.45 18.37
N LEU A 4 -9.40 2.60 19.38
CA LEU A 4 -9.74 1.54 20.33
C LEU A 4 -10.92 0.69 19.86
N CYS A 5 -11.92 1.31 19.21
CA CYS A 5 -13.12 0.63 18.73
C CYS A 5 -13.36 0.72 17.21
N ASN A 6 -12.47 1.36 16.45
CA ASN A 6 -12.61 1.63 15.01
C ASN A 6 -13.87 2.42 14.61
N LYS A 7 -14.59 3.01 15.58
CA LYS A 7 -15.78 3.82 15.30
C LYS A 7 -15.38 5.11 14.58
N VAL A 8 -16.04 5.41 13.48
CA VAL A 8 -15.95 6.73 12.84
C VAL A 8 -16.68 7.72 13.74
N LEU A 9 -15.98 8.79 14.11
CA LEU A 9 -16.53 9.86 14.94
C LEU A 9 -16.85 11.02 14.02
N GLY A 10 -18.01 11.64 14.20
CA GLY A 10 -18.34 12.87 13.48
C GLY A 10 -17.41 14.01 13.89
N ASN A 11 -17.38 15.08 13.09
CA ASN A 11 -16.54 16.25 13.39
C ASN A 11 -16.86 16.85 14.77
N ASP A 12 -18.15 16.90 15.13
CA ASP A 12 -18.56 17.37 16.45
C ASP A 12 -18.04 16.48 17.59
N ASP A 13 -18.00 15.16 17.38
CA ASP A 13 -17.54 14.20 18.38
C ASP A 13 -16.02 14.20 18.55
N MET A 14 -15.28 14.84 17.64
CA MET A 14 -13.84 15.08 17.78
C MET A 14 -13.51 16.27 18.70
N LYS A 15 -14.49 17.07 19.11
CA LYS A 15 -14.27 18.14 20.10
C LYS A 15 -13.68 17.53 21.39
N PRO A 16 -12.67 18.16 22.04
CA PRO A 16 -11.95 17.55 23.17
C PRO A 16 -12.84 17.03 24.29
N SER A 17 -13.88 17.78 24.65
CA SER A 17 -14.85 17.39 25.68
C SER A 17 -15.63 16.12 25.31
N LYS A 18 -16.14 16.04 24.08
CA LYS A 18 -16.87 14.87 23.59
C LYS A 18 -15.96 13.67 23.37
N LEU A 19 -14.72 13.89 22.94
CA LEU A 19 -13.73 12.83 22.78
C LEU A 19 -13.32 12.25 24.15
N GLN A 20 -13.18 13.09 25.18
CA GLN A 20 -12.98 12.63 26.56
C GLN A 20 -14.19 11.81 27.06
N ASP A 21 -15.40 12.29 26.82
CA ASP A 21 -16.63 11.58 27.20
C ASP A 21 -16.74 10.23 26.48
N HIS A 22 -16.39 10.18 25.19
CA HIS A 22 -16.29 8.92 24.44
C HIS A 22 -15.28 7.96 25.08
N LEU A 23 -14.08 8.43 25.45
CA LEU A 23 -13.07 7.61 26.11
C LEU A 23 -13.60 7.06 27.44
N ARG A 24 -14.21 7.90 28.29
CA ARG A 24 -14.73 7.49 29.61
C ARG A 24 -15.90 6.51 29.51
N ARG A 25 -16.83 6.72 28.58
CA ARG A 25 -18.05 5.89 28.46
C ARG A 25 -17.79 4.55 27.78
N TYR A 26 -16.99 4.55 26.71
CA TYR A 26 -16.80 3.35 25.89
C TYR A 26 -15.52 2.58 26.22
N HIS A 27 -14.55 3.24 26.87
CA HIS A 27 -13.24 2.68 27.20
C HIS A 27 -12.79 3.04 28.63
N PRO A 28 -13.61 2.75 29.66
CA PRO A 28 -13.28 3.11 31.04
C PRO A 28 -11.97 2.45 31.53
N ASP A 29 -11.60 1.29 31.00
CA ASP A 29 -10.35 0.59 31.30
C ASP A 29 -9.11 1.24 30.67
N LYS A 30 -9.30 2.20 29.74
CA LYS A 30 -8.24 2.90 29.03
C LYS A 30 -8.09 4.37 29.43
N THR A 31 -8.90 4.89 30.35
CA THR A 31 -8.87 6.30 30.75
C THR A 31 -7.60 6.72 31.46
N GLU A 32 -6.95 5.79 32.17
CA GLU A 32 -5.70 6.04 32.90
C GLU A 32 -4.45 5.75 32.06
N LYS A 33 -4.62 5.39 30.79
CA LYS A 33 -3.46 5.16 29.92
C LYS A 33 -2.77 6.47 29.60
N ASP A 34 -1.44 6.41 29.57
CA ASP A 34 -0.60 7.56 29.30
C ASP A 34 -0.55 7.90 27.81
N LEU A 35 0.06 9.04 27.49
CA LEU A 35 0.25 9.48 26.10
C LEU A 35 1.02 8.42 25.27
N LYS A 36 2.00 7.76 25.88
CA LYS A 36 2.85 6.76 25.21
C LYS A 36 2.04 5.56 24.70
N TYR A 37 1.05 5.12 25.47
CA TYR A 37 0.12 4.08 25.03
C TYR A 37 -0.60 4.47 23.73
N PHE A 38 -1.18 5.67 23.68
CA PHE A 38 -1.91 6.16 22.50
C PHE A 38 -0.99 6.43 21.31
N GLN A 39 0.25 6.88 21.55
CA GLN A 39 1.25 7.07 20.50
C GLN A 39 1.66 5.73 19.88
N THR A 40 1.89 4.71 20.72
CA THR A 40 2.16 3.34 20.26
C THR A 40 0.98 2.77 19.45
N LEU A 41 -0.26 3.06 19.86
CA LEU A 41 -1.46 2.62 19.15
C LEU A 41 -1.55 3.26 17.76
N LYS A 42 -1.26 4.57 17.66
CA LYS A 42 -1.19 5.30 16.40
C LYS A 42 -0.13 4.69 15.47
N ASP A 43 1.07 4.42 15.98
CA ASP A 43 2.16 3.86 15.17
C ASP A 43 1.81 2.47 14.64
N LYS A 44 1.19 1.62 15.46
CA LYS A 44 0.69 0.31 15.04
C LYS A 44 -0.36 0.44 13.94
N PHE A 45 -1.27 1.40 14.07
CA PHE A 45 -2.29 1.63 13.06
C PHE A 45 -1.68 2.08 11.71
N GLN A 46 -0.72 3.00 11.74
CA GLN A 46 -0.03 3.51 10.54
C GLN A 46 0.84 2.45 9.86
N LYS A 47 1.45 1.55 10.64
CA LYS A 47 2.27 0.46 10.10
C LYS A 47 1.45 -0.73 9.61
N ARG A 48 0.15 -0.76 9.89
CA ARG A 48 -0.73 -1.87 9.47
C ARG A 48 -0.69 -2.00 7.94
N PRO A 49 -0.46 -3.20 7.40
CA PRO A 49 -0.50 -3.39 5.95
C PRO A 49 -1.92 -3.07 5.45
N THR A 50 -1.99 -2.15 4.49
CA THR A 50 -3.21 -1.83 3.75
C THR A 50 -3.20 -2.57 2.42
N LEU A 51 -4.38 -2.79 1.83
CA LEU A 51 -4.50 -3.42 0.51
C LEU A 51 -3.64 -2.69 -0.52
N ASP A 52 -3.69 -1.36 -0.54
CA ASP A 52 -2.87 -0.54 -1.45
C ASP A 52 -1.36 -0.82 -1.29
N ARG A 53 -0.89 -0.92 -0.04
CA ARG A 53 0.52 -1.19 0.26
C ARG A 53 0.92 -2.62 -0.11
N MET A 54 0.00 -3.58 0.00
CA MET A 54 0.23 -4.96 -0.47
C MET A 54 0.39 -4.97 -2.00
N PHE A 55 -0.52 -4.32 -2.74
CA PHE A 55 -0.44 -4.27 -4.21
C PHE A 55 0.77 -3.48 -4.73
N ALA A 56 1.18 -2.41 -4.05
CA ALA A 56 2.39 -1.66 -4.39
C ALA A 56 3.65 -2.54 -4.37
N SER A 57 3.75 -3.46 -3.40
CA SER A 57 4.88 -4.40 -3.32
C SER A 57 4.88 -5.44 -4.46
N THR A 58 3.71 -5.79 -4.98
CA THR A 58 3.57 -6.69 -6.14
C THR A 58 3.95 -5.98 -7.44
N SER A 59 3.63 -4.69 -7.58
CA SER A 59 4.01 -3.89 -8.76
C SER A 59 5.51 -3.88 -9.00
N GLN A 60 6.33 -3.79 -7.94
CA GLN A 60 7.80 -3.85 -8.07
C GLN A 60 8.31 -5.18 -8.65
N ARG A 61 7.55 -6.28 -8.51
CA ARG A 61 7.93 -7.59 -9.07
C ARG A 61 7.61 -7.72 -10.55
N ASN A 62 6.74 -6.86 -11.09
CA ASN A 62 6.32 -6.92 -12.49
C ASN A 62 7.32 -6.23 -13.44
N ASP A 63 8.18 -5.34 -12.94
CA ASP A 63 9.19 -4.65 -13.76
C ASP A 63 10.17 -5.62 -14.41
N ASP A 64 10.57 -6.67 -13.69
CA ASP A 64 11.45 -7.72 -14.21
C ASP A 64 10.77 -8.53 -15.34
N GLY A 65 9.49 -8.87 -15.16
CA GLY A 65 8.70 -9.59 -16.17
C GLY A 65 8.48 -8.76 -17.44
N LEU A 66 8.21 -7.47 -17.28
CA LEU A 66 8.09 -6.52 -18.39
C LEU A 66 9.43 -6.40 -19.13
N ARG A 67 10.54 -6.25 -18.41
CA ARG A 67 11.88 -6.17 -18.98
C ARG A 67 12.26 -7.44 -19.73
N ALA A 68 11.97 -8.61 -19.18
CA ALA A 68 12.22 -9.90 -19.85
C ALA A 68 11.40 -10.03 -21.14
N SER A 69 10.10 -9.69 -21.09
CA SER A 69 9.20 -9.74 -22.25
C SER A 69 9.64 -8.80 -23.37
N TYR A 70 10.09 -7.59 -23.00
CA TYR A 70 10.67 -6.63 -23.94
C TYR A 70 11.95 -7.19 -24.59
N ASN A 71 12.87 -7.75 -23.80
CA ASN A 71 14.12 -8.31 -24.32
C ASN A 71 13.87 -9.46 -25.31
N ILE A 72 12.94 -10.36 -25.01
CA ILE A 72 12.54 -11.45 -25.91
C ILE A 72 11.98 -10.88 -27.22
N SER A 73 11.04 -9.93 -27.11
CA SER A 73 10.43 -9.28 -28.27
C SER A 73 11.46 -8.57 -29.15
N LEU A 74 12.43 -7.90 -28.54
CA LEU A 74 13.53 -7.22 -29.23
C LEU A 74 14.43 -8.22 -29.98
N LEU A 75 14.77 -9.35 -29.36
CA LEU A 75 15.55 -10.41 -30.01
C LEU A 75 14.80 -11.01 -31.20
N ILE A 76 13.49 -11.26 -31.07
CA ILE A 76 12.64 -11.74 -32.16
C ILE A 76 12.63 -10.72 -33.31
N ALA A 77 12.43 -9.44 -33.02
CA ALA A 77 12.41 -8.39 -34.04
C ALA A 77 13.75 -8.29 -34.79
N LYS A 78 14.87 -8.31 -34.06
CA LYS A 78 16.22 -8.28 -34.65
C LYS A 78 16.49 -9.51 -35.51
N THR A 79 16.22 -10.70 -35.00
CA THR A 79 16.44 -11.95 -35.76
C THR A 79 15.54 -12.04 -36.98
N ALA A 80 14.29 -11.59 -36.89
CA ALA A 80 13.38 -11.49 -38.03
C ALA A 80 13.88 -10.49 -39.09
N TYR A 81 14.45 -9.36 -38.66
CA TYR A 81 15.07 -8.37 -39.54
C TYR A 81 16.28 -8.96 -40.30
N TYR A 82 17.25 -9.55 -39.58
CA TYR A 82 18.42 -10.18 -40.21
C TYR A 82 18.04 -11.34 -41.13
N ARG A 83 17.05 -12.16 -40.76
CA ARG A 83 16.56 -13.25 -41.60
C ARG A 83 15.93 -12.72 -42.90
N ARG A 84 15.32 -11.53 -42.91
CA ARG A 84 14.81 -10.90 -44.14
C ARG A 84 15.93 -10.36 -45.02
N GLU A 85 16.96 -9.73 -44.46
CA GLU A 85 18.11 -9.23 -45.24
C GLU A 85 18.88 -10.35 -45.93
N VAL A 86 19.16 -11.46 -45.22
CA VAL A 86 19.87 -12.61 -45.81
C VAL A 86 19.06 -13.27 -46.94
N ASN A 87 17.74 -13.39 -46.78
CA ASN A 87 16.86 -13.93 -47.82
C ASN A 87 16.69 -12.97 -49.02
N PHE A 88 16.82 -11.66 -48.82
CA PHE A 88 16.81 -10.68 -49.91
C PHE A 88 18.14 -10.67 -50.68
N ALA A 89 19.27 -10.81 -49.99
CA ALA A 89 20.60 -10.87 -50.60
C ALA A 89 20.91 -12.23 -51.30
N SER A 90 20.09 -13.25 -51.06
CA SER A 90 20.22 -14.59 -51.66
C SER A 90 19.31 -14.82 -52.88
N ARG A 91 18.62 -13.78 -53.36
CA ARG A 91 17.83 -13.76 -54.61
C ARG A 91 18.49 -12.84 -55.61
#